data_AF-A0A962T6W5-F1
#
_entry.id   AF-A0A962T6W5-F1
#
_cell.length_a   1.000
_cell.length_b   1.000
_cell.length_c   1.000
_cell.angle_alpha   90.00
_cell.angle_beta   90.00
_cell.angle_gamma   90.00
#
_symmetry.space_group_name_H-M   'P 1'
#
loop_
_entity.id
_entity.type
_entity.pdbx_description
1 polymer ?
#
loop_
_entity_poly.entity_id
_entity_poly.type
_entity_poly.pdbx_seq_one_letter_code
_entity_poly.pdbx_strand_id
1 'polypeptide(L)'
;GPDWMPKQAHMADLQAEAAVANLMDALDNRPATHTFKVELICIVDTCNSGMFVSRTHKNNIVLPSFVGFHWAKRAFEWNYLRQYR
;
A
#
# COMPACT_ATOMS: atom_id res chain seq x y z
N GLY A 1 6.36 -7.45 12.30
CA GLY A 1 6.12 -6.04 11.90
C GLY A 1 5.84 -5.21 13.14
N PRO A 2 5.86 -3.88 13.05
CA PRO A 2 5.50 -2.99 14.16
C PRO A 2 4.01 -3.14 14.54
N ASP A 3 3.66 -2.83 15.80
CA ASP A 3 2.30 -3.04 16.34
C ASP A 3 1.19 -2.28 15.58
N TRP A 4 1.56 -1.19 14.91
CA TRP A 4 0.65 -0.36 14.12
C TRP A 4 0.45 -0.85 12.69
N MET A 5 1.17 -1.89 12.26
CA MET A 5 1.16 -2.36 10.87
C MET A 5 -0.26 -2.80 10.48
N PRO A 6 -0.91 -2.12 9.52
CA PRO A 6 -2.25 -2.47 9.11
C PRO A 6 -2.25 -3.72 8.20
N LYS A 7 -3.38 -4.44 8.17
CA LYS A 7 -3.65 -5.45 7.14
C LYS A 7 -4.42 -4.80 5.99
N GLN A 8 -3.71 -4.07 5.14
CA GLN A 8 -4.26 -3.29 4.02
C GLN A 8 -3.77 -3.81 2.66
N ALA A 9 -4.51 -3.49 1.58
CA ALA A 9 -4.18 -3.92 0.22
C ALA A 9 -2.76 -3.50 -0.22
N HIS A 10 -2.37 -2.24 0.00
CA HIS A 10 -1.00 -1.77 -0.32
C HIS A 10 0.09 -2.61 0.36
N MET A 11 -0.10 -2.97 1.62
CA MET A 11 0.82 -3.87 2.33
C MET A 11 0.80 -5.29 1.76
N ALA A 12 -0.35 -5.78 1.30
CA ALA A 12 -0.47 -7.08 0.65
C ALA A 12 0.26 -7.09 -0.71
N ASP A 13 0.18 -6.02 -1.49
CA ASP A 13 0.89 -5.88 -2.76
C ASP A 13 2.42 -5.92 -2.54
N LEU A 14 2.93 -5.17 -1.56
CA LEU A 14 4.36 -5.20 -1.21
C LEU A 14 4.83 -6.58 -0.71
N GLN A 15 3.97 -7.28 0.05
CA GLN A 15 4.26 -8.65 0.49
C GLN A 15 4.24 -9.63 -0.68
N ALA A 16 3.32 -9.47 -1.64
CA ALA A 16 3.24 -10.30 -2.82
C ALA A 16 4.49 -10.15 -3.70
N GLU A 17 4.96 -8.92 -3.92
CA GLU A 17 6.22 -8.66 -4.65
C GLU A 17 7.42 -9.36 -4.01
N ALA A 18 7.60 -9.19 -2.69
CA ALA A 18 8.69 -9.84 -1.96
C ALA A 18 8.57 -11.38 -1.98
N ALA A 19 7.34 -11.91 -1.89
CA ALA A 19 7.09 -13.34 -1.97
C ALA A 19 7.43 -13.92 -3.35
N VAL A 20 7.03 -13.24 -4.43
CA VAL A 20 7.35 -13.65 -5.80
C VAL A 20 8.86 -13.62 -6.04
N ALA A 21 9.55 -12.54 -5.64
CA ALA A 21 11.01 -12.45 -5.78
C ALA A 21 11.74 -13.59 -5.05
N ASN A 22 11.34 -13.87 -3.82
CA ASN A 22 11.89 -14.97 -3.02
C ASN A 22 11.61 -16.35 -3.61
N LEU A 23 10.42 -16.55 -4.18
CA LEU A 23 10.07 -17.79 -4.86
C LEU A 23 10.99 -18.01 -6.07
N MET A 24 11.23 -16.98 -6.87
CA MET A 24 12.13 -17.06 -8.02
C MET A 24 13.57 -17.36 -7.61
N ASP A 25 14.08 -16.71 -6.55
CA ASP A 25 15.41 -17.03 -6.01
C ASP A 25 15.51 -18.48 -5.55
N ALA A 26 14.49 -18.97 -4.84
CA ALA A 26 14.45 -20.35 -4.35
C ALA A 26 14.47 -21.36 -5.51
N LEU A 27 13.74 -21.09 -6.60
CA LEU A 27 13.76 -21.92 -7.82
C LEU A 27 15.15 -21.95 -8.48
N ASP A 28 15.92 -20.87 -8.37
CA ASP A 28 17.29 -20.75 -8.88
C ASP A 28 18.36 -21.24 -7.89
N ASN A 29 17.98 -21.90 -6.79
CA ASN A 29 18.88 -22.29 -5.69
C ASN A 29 19.67 -21.12 -5.06
N ARG A 30 19.09 -19.92 -5.10
CA ARG A 30 19.61 -18.72 -4.44
C ARG A 30 18.89 -18.49 -3.11
N PRO A 31 19.55 -17.85 -2.12
CA PRO A 31 18.91 -17.59 -0.84
C PRO A 31 17.78 -16.55 -0.96
N ALA A 32 16.58 -16.92 -0.54
CA ALA A 32 15.40 -16.05 -0.49
C ALA A 32 15.53 -15.01 0.63
N THR A 33 16.00 -13.81 0.28
CA THR A 33 16.32 -12.73 1.24
C THR A 33 15.55 -11.44 1.01
N HIS A 34 14.69 -11.39 -0.02
CA HIS A 34 13.88 -10.22 -0.32
C HIS A 34 12.91 -9.93 0.81
N THR A 35 12.85 -8.66 1.21
CA THR A 35 11.95 -8.16 2.25
C THR A 35 11.07 -7.06 1.67
N PHE A 36 9.95 -6.79 2.31
CA PHE A 36 9.03 -5.73 1.91
C PHE A 36 9.14 -4.53 2.84
N LYS A 37 8.85 -3.36 2.29
CA LYS A 37 8.80 -2.11 3.06
C LYS A 37 7.53 -2.10 3.92
N VAL A 38 7.67 -1.83 5.21
CA VAL A 38 6.51 -1.65 6.08
C VAL A 38 6.06 -0.20 6.07
N GLU A 39 4.92 0.06 5.44
CA GLU A 39 4.30 1.37 5.38
C GLU A 39 2.78 1.30 5.24
N LEU A 40 2.11 2.35 5.68
CA LEU A 40 0.69 2.57 5.49
C LEU A 40 0.53 3.79 4.59
N ILE A 41 -0.25 3.64 3.54
CA ILE A 41 -0.70 4.75 2.69
C ILE A 41 -2.18 4.48 2.45
N CYS A 42 -3.04 5.39 2.89
CA CYS A 42 -4.46 5.27 2.65
C CYS A 42 -5.12 6.63 2.43
N ILE A 43 -6.18 6.60 1.62
CA ILE A 43 -7.16 7.69 1.53
C ILE A 43 -8.43 7.17 2.20
N VAL A 44 -8.85 7.85 3.26
CA VAL A 44 -10.12 7.62 3.94
C VAL A 44 -11.14 8.57 3.33
N ASP A 45 -12.06 8.03 2.56
CA ASP A 45 -13.08 8.79 1.81
C ASP A 45 -14.40 8.84 2.60
N THR A 46 -15.02 10.02 2.69
CA THR A 46 -16.33 10.24 3.31
C THR A 46 -17.43 10.52 2.29
N CYS A 47 -17.21 10.24 1.00
CA CYS A 47 -18.07 10.45 -0.17
C CYS A 47 -18.11 11.89 -0.72
N ASN A 48 -17.85 12.89 0.12
CA ASN A 48 -17.87 14.31 -0.23
C ASN A 48 -16.54 15.02 0.09
N SER A 49 -15.63 14.35 0.79
CA SER A 49 -14.24 14.74 0.98
C SER A 49 -13.40 13.50 1.31
N GLY A 50 -12.09 13.65 1.40
CA GLY A 50 -11.22 12.55 1.82
C GLY A 50 -10.05 13.03 2.64
N MET A 51 -9.46 12.12 3.41
CA MET A 51 -8.30 12.35 4.25
C MET A 51 -7.16 11.45 3.81
N PHE A 52 -5.95 12.00 3.67
CA PHE A 52 -4.76 11.21 3.38
C PHE A 52 -3.99 10.89 4.66
N VAL A 53 -3.67 9.61 4.83
CA VAL A 53 -2.84 9.12 5.93
C VAL A 53 -1.66 8.35 5.34
N SER A 54 -0.46 8.72 5.77
CA SER A 54 0.75 7.98 5.47
C SER A 54 1.55 7.75 6.74
N ARG A 55 1.98 6.50 6.96
CA ARG A 55 2.83 6.15 8.09
C ARG A 55 3.94 5.22 7.65
N THR A 56 5.14 5.53 8.09
CA THR A 56 6.34 4.71 7.97
C THR A 56 6.97 4.57 9.35
N HIS A 57 8.09 3.86 9.46
CA HIS A 57 8.85 3.81 10.71
C HIS A 57 9.35 5.18 11.20
N LYS A 58 9.62 6.12 10.28
CA LYS A 58 10.20 7.44 10.60
C LYS A 58 9.16 8.55 10.65
N ASN A 59 8.16 8.49 9.77
CA ASN A 59 7.23 9.58 9.53
C ASN A 59 5.79 9.12 9.73
N ASN A 60 4.96 10.00 10.30
CA ASN A 60 3.53 9.82 10.42
C ASN A 60 2.83 11.11 9.99
N ILE A 61 2.13 11.07 8.87
CA ILE A 61 1.49 12.21 8.22
C ILE A 61 0.00 11.93 8.14
N VAL A 62 -0.79 12.87 8.66
CA VAL A 62 -2.25 12.91 8.50
C VAL A 62 -2.57 14.30 7.95
N LEU A 63 -3.06 14.35 6.72
CA LEU A 63 -3.49 15.62 6.11
C LEU A 63 -4.95 15.88 6.43
N PRO A 64 -5.38 17.15 6.58
CA PRO A 64 -6.78 17.46 6.83
C PRO A 64 -7.68 17.00 5.67
N SER A 65 -8.95 16.78 5.97
CA SER A 65 -9.91 16.35 4.96
C SER A 65 -10.12 17.43 3.89
N PHE A 66 -10.04 17.04 2.62
CA PHE A 66 -10.17 17.91 1.46
C PHE A 66 -10.83 17.19 0.28
N VAL A 67 -11.62 17.92 -0.52
CA VAL A 67 -12.35 17.35 -1.68
C VAL A 67 -11.43 16.71 -2.73
N GLY A 68 -10.19 17.20 -2.86
CA GLY A 68 -9.22 16.63 -3.79
C GLY A 68 -8.89 15.16 -3.50
N PHE A 69 -8.92 14.74 -2.23
CA PHE A 69 -8.63 13.35 -1.88
C PHE A 69 -9.76 12.39 -2.27
N HIS A 70 -11.02 12.83 -2.28
CA HIS A 70 -12.12 12.03 -2.82
C HIS A 70 -11.88 11.71 -4.31
N TRP A 71 -11.54 12.74 -5.09
CA TRP A 71 -11.22 12.55 -6.51
C TRP A 71 -9.96 11.71 -6.73
N ALA A 72 -8.93 11.88 -5.90
CA ALA A 72 -7.74 11.04 -5.93
C ALA A 72 -8.07 9.57 -5.66
N LYS A 73 -8.98 9.27 -4.72
CA LYS A 73 -9.43 7.90 -4.44
C LYS A 73 -10.17 7.29 -5.63
N ARG A 74 -11.06 8.06 -6.27
CA ARG A 74 -11.79 7.63 -7.49
C ARG A 74 -10.84 7.37 -8.66
N ALA A 75 -9.85 8.24 -8.87
CA ALA A 75 -8.83 8.05 -9.90
C ALA A 75 -7.97 6.81 -9.64
N PHE A 76 -7.56 6.60 -8.37
CA PHE A 76 -6.82 5.40 -7.96
C PHE A 76 -7.63 4.12 -8.22
N GLU A 77 -8.90 4.09 -7.80
CA GLU A 77 -9.78 2.93 -8.01
C GLU A 77 -9.94 2.59 -9.50
N TRP A 78 -10.19 3.60 -10.33
CA TRP A 78 -10.29 3.41 -11.77
C TRP A 78 -9.00 2.84 -12.37
N ASN A 79 -7.84 3.40 -12.02
CA ASN A 79 -6.56 2.92 -12.53
C ASN A 79 -6.23 1.50 -12.03
N TYR A 80 -6.51 1.21 -10.76
CA TYR A 80 -6.25 -0.10 -10.15
C TYR A 80 -7.11 -1.19 -10.79
N LEU A 81 -8.43 -0.96 -10.93
CA LEU A 81 -9.34 -1.96 -11.50
C LEU A 81 -9.10 -2.21 -12.99
N ARG A 82 -8.51 -1.28 -13.74
CA ARG A 82 -8.15 -1.48 -15.15
C ARG A 82 -7.14 -2.60 -15.37
N GLN A 83 -6.38 -2.99 -14.34
CA GLN A 83 -5.42 -4.09 -14.44
C GLN A 83 -6.08 -5.46 -14.28
N TYR A 84 -7.29 -5.51 -13.72
CA TYR A 84 -8.03 -6.74 -13.40
C TYR A 84 -9.28 -6.94 -14.26
N ARG A 85 -9.60 -6.00 -15.15
CA ARG A 85 -10.67 -6.06 -16.13
C ARG A 85 -10.09 -6.22 -17.51
#